data_AF-A0A1H7P7Y9-F1
#
_entry.id   AF-A0A1H7P7Y9-F1
#
_cell.length_a   1.000
_cell.length_b   1.000
_cell.length_c   1.000
_cell.angle_alpha   90.00
_cell.angle_beta   90.00
_cell.angle_gamma   90.00
#
_symmetry.space_group_name_H-M   'P 1'
#
loop_
_entity.id
_entity.type
_entity.pdbx_description
1 polymer ?
#
loop_
_entity_poly.entity_id
_entity_poly.type
_entity_poly.pdbx_seq_one_letter_code
_entity_poly.pdbx_strand_id
1 'polypeptide(L)'
;MPKLVDYVRQNFPIDLQRAKVRHAIQFGDGLGLGLMSQELSEGECRGIVDKVVLKPAGGGHRHVRFVGFNQERVDELGACLDTALVMLRKARADVGLHTWPGKTNYETIFGSRAWHGSSATRKAGIAAGNAAAESGFMSRSKYVREKLGQMEADLRDPRWMLYDSNERGDAAALKGGRGGYLMAIGPSFPKGTAGHFHAGVLIHEVGHNLGLADVCGECQQHRLLLDAAHYTPRADADIPQCTGNNAHGPLAASGRGHFIGSKQVKRLAERHKNATIYNTDSYRWYCYAFFRNEVDAGIATHKALSAAVAAA
;
A
#
# COMPACT_ATOMS: atom_id res chain seq x y z
N MET A 1 28.05 15.09 -25.20
CA MET A 1 27.55 13.78 -24.73
C MET A 1 26.86 14.03 -23.37
N PRO A 2 25.74 13.38 -23.03
CA PRO A 2 25.08 13.66 -21.74
C PRO A 2 25.97 13.17 -20.58
N LYS A 3 25.96 13.90 -19.47
CA LYS A 3 26.53 13.38 -18.23
C LYS A 3 25.60 12.32 -17.65
N LEU A 4 26.15 11.29 -17.00
CA LEU A 4 25.33 10.25 -16.36
C LEU A 4 24.29 10.84 -15.39
N VAL A 5 24.64 11.91 -14.66
CA VAL A 5 23.71 12.63 -13.79
C VAL A 5 22.49 13.21 -14.52
N ASP A 6 22.69 13.72 -15.74
CA ASP A 6 21.60 14.28 -16.55
C ASP A 6 20.71 13.16 -17.10
N TYR A 7 21.31 12.03 -17.50
CA TYR A 7 20.56 10.84 -17.92
C TYR A 7 19.68 10.29 -16.80
N VAL A 8 20.21 10.16 -15.58
CA VAL A 8 19.42 9.72 -14.41
C VAL A 8 18.30 10.73 -14.10
N ARG A 9 18.58 12.05 -14.17
CA ARG A 9 17.54 13.07 -13.95
C ARG A 9 16.39 12.98 -14.94
N GLN A 10 16.69 12.73 -16.22
CA GLN A 10 15.66 12.60 -17.27
C GLN A 10 14.81 11.34 -17.10
N ASN A 11 15.42 10.22 -16.69
CA ASN A 11 14.74 8.91 -16.61
C ASN A 11 14.07 8.63 -15.25
N PHE A 12 14.47 9.34 -14.20
CA PHE A 12 13.94 9.23 -12.84
C PHE A 12 13.53 10.64 -12.33
N PRO A 13 12.34 11.12 -12.74
CA PRO A 13 11.92 12.49 -12.45
C PRO A 13 11.58 12.73 -10.97
N ILE A 14 11.31 11.67 -10.20
CA ILE A 14 11.01 11.77 -8.78
C ILE A 14 12.32 11.84 -7.98
N ASP A 15 12.50 12.91 -7.21
CA ASP A 15 13.74 13.23 -6.52
C ASP A 15 14.26 12.12 -5.60
N LEU A 16 13.36 11.48 -4.83
CA LEU A 16 13.74 10.37 -3.95
C LEU A 16 14.19 9.13 -4.73
N GLN A 17 13.50 8.80 -5.83
CA GLN A 17 13.90 7.70 -6.71
C GLN A 17 15.27 7.97 -7.33
N ARG A 18 15.46 9.20 -7.84
CA ARG A 18 16.74 9.66 -8.39
C ARG A 18 17.87 9.54 -7.37
N ALA A 19 17.62 9.91 -6.11
CA ALA A 19 18.61 9.77 -5.04
C ALA A 19 18.98 8.29 -4.80
N LYS A 20 17.99 7.38 -4.81
CA LYS A 20 18.23 5.93 -4.66
C LYS A 20 19.06 5.35 -5.81
N VAL A 21 18.73 5.70 -7.06
CA VAL A 21 19.50 5.26 -8.23
C VAL A 21 20.93 5.80 -8.17
N ARG A 22 21.11 7.10 -7.87
CA ARG A 22 22.46 7.69 -7.72
C ARG A 22 23.27 6.97 -6.66
N HIS A 23 22.68 6.72 -5.50
CA HIS A 23 23.35 5.99 -4.42
C HIS A 23 23.76 4.59 -4.86
N ALA A 24 22.86 3.85 -5.53
CA ALA A 24 23.17 2.51 -6.02
C ALA A 24 24.30 2.50 -7.07
N ILE A 25 24.36 3.51 -7.94
CA ILE A 25 25.48 3.68 -8.89
C ILE A 25 26.78 3.98 -8.14
N GLN A 26 26.77 4.92 -7.20
CA GLN A 26 27.99 5.38 -6.51
C GLN A 26 28.63 4.33 -5.62
N PHE A 27 27.82 3.49 -4.99
CA PHE A 27 28.24 2.47 -4.02
C PHE A 27 28.11 1.04 -4.52
N GLY A 28 27.74 0.85 -5.79
CA GLY A 28 27.74 -0.46 -6.45
C GLY A 28 29.16 -0.92 -6.80
N ASP A 29 29.34 -2.23 -6.92
CA ASP A 29 30.64 -2.85 -7.19
C ASP A 29 31.30 -2.28 -8.46
N GLY A 30 32.42 -1.57 -8.25
CA GLY A 30 33.33 -1.13 -9.33
C GLY A 30 32.98 0.16 -10.06
N LEU A 31 31.98 0.94 -9.62
CA LEU A 31 31.52 2.14 -10.35
C LEU A 31 32.15 3.46 -9.85
N GLY A 32 32.42 3.60 -8.55
CA GLY A 32 33.18 4.72 -7.97
C GLY A 32 32.48 6.09 -7.96
N LEU A 33 32.91 6.99 -7.07
CA LEU A 33 32.26 8.30 -6.84
C LEU A 33 32.29 9.25 -8.03
N GLY A 34 33.29 9.13 -8.92
CA GLY A 34 33.51 10.02 -10.07
C GLY A 34 32.61 9.74 -11.29
N LEU A 35 31.94 8.59 -11.34
CA LEU A 35 31.21 8.13 -12.53
C LEU A 35 30.02 9.03 -12.90
N MET A 36 29.35 9.61 -11.91
CA MET A 36 28.17 10.47 -12.13
C MET A 36 28.48 11.73 -12.96
N SER A 37 29.74 12.20 -12.93
CA SER A 37 30.19 13.41 -13.61
C SER A 37 30.82 13.13 -14.98
N GLN A 38 30.96 11.87 -15.38
CA GLN A 38 31.54 11.49 -16.66
C GLN A 38 30.58 11.78 -17.81
N GLU A 39 31.13 12.25 -18.92
CA GLU A 39 30.42 12.35 -20.19
C GLU A 39 30.46 10.98 -20.87
N LEU A 40 29.29 10.39 -21.08
CA LEU A 40 29.14 9.06 -21.62
C LEU A 40 28.13 9.09 -22.78
N SER A 41 28.22 8.14 -23.69
CA SER A 41 27.14 7.93 -24.64
C SER A 41 25.86 7.51 -23.91
N GLU A 42 24.71 7.69 -24.56
CA GLU A 42 23.43 7.27 -23.99
C GLU A 42 23.38 5.75 -23.72
N GLY A 43 24.01 4.96 -24.60
CA GLY A 43 24.11 3.51 -24.44
C GLY A 43 24.93 3.10 -23.21
N GLU A 44 26.04 3.80 -22.95
CA GLU A 44 26.86 3.58 -21.74
C GLU A 44 26.11 4.01 -20.47
N CYS A 45 25.43 5.16 -20.50
CA CYS A 45 24.58 5.60 -19.39
C CYS A 45 23.51 4.55 -19.06
N ARG A 46 22.79 4.07 -20.07
CA ARG A 46 21.78 3.02 -19.92
C ARG A 46 22.38 1.74 -19.35
N GLY A 47 23.51 1.27 -19.88
CA GLY A 47 24.18 0.07 -19.42
C GLY A 47 24.65 0.13 -17.96
N ILE A 48 25.00 1.32 -17.46
CA ILE A 48 25.31 1.52 -16.02
C ILE A 48 24.04 1.46 -15.19
N VAL A 49 22.97 2.15 -15.60
CA VAL A 49 21.69 2.15 -14.87
C VAL A 49 21.08 0.75 -14.82
N ASP A 50 21.08 0.00 -15.91
CA ASP A 50 20.49 -1.35 -16.00
C ASP A 50 21.20 -2.36 -15.09
N LYS A 51 22.45 -2.11 -14.68
CA LYS A 51 23.17 -2.94 -13.69
C LYS A 51 22.63 -2.79 -12.27
N VAL A 52 22.06 -1.63 -11.93
CA VAL A 52 21.62 -1.30 -10.56
C VAL A 52 20.11 -1.14 -10.44
N VAL A 53 19.42 -0.91 -11.56
CA VAL A 53 17.97 -0.83 -11.66
C VAL A 53 17.45 -2.02 -12.47
N LEU A 54 17.03 -3.05 -11.76
CA LEU A 54 16.49 -4.26 -12.36
C LEU A 54 14.99 -4.14 -12.63
N LYS A 55 14.49 -5.04 -13.47
CA LYS A 55 13.06 -5.18 -13.78
C LYS A 55 12.69 -6.67 -13.80
N PRO A 56 11.43 -7.03 -13.52
CA PRO A 56 10.97 -8.41 -13.66
C PRO A 56 11.21 -8.93 -15.08
N ALA A 57 11.74 -10.14 -15.17
CA ALA A 57 11.99 -10.81 -16.44
C ALA A 57 10.67 -11.15 -17.17
N GLY A 58 9.62 -11.47 -16.40
CA GLY A 58 8.28 -11.81 -16.88
C GLY A 58 7.15 -11.18 -16.05
N GLY A 59 5.91 -11.62 -16.31
CA GLY A 59 4.71 -11.15 -15.60
C GLY A 59 4.10 -9.86 -16.16
N GLY A 60 3.05 -9.37 -15.49
CA GLY A 60 2.30 -8.16 -15.87
C GLY A 60 2.93 -6.85 -15.38
N HIS A 61 3.85 -6.92 -14.42
CA HIS A 61 4.49 -5.74 -13.78
C HIS A 61 5.95 -5.50 -14.20
N ARG A 62 6.31 -5.83 -15.45
CA ARG A 62 7.65 -5.60 -16.02
C ARG A 62 8.06 -4.12 -16.12
N HIS A 63 7.10 -3.21 -15.94
CA HIS A 63 7.35 -1.76 -15.88
C HIS A 63 7.99 -1.32 -14.57
N VAL A 64 7.78 -2.08 -13.49
CA VAL A 64 8.25 -1.72 -12.14
C VAL A 64 9.75 -1.87 -12.04
N ARG A 65 10.39 -0.89 -11.41
CA ARG A 65 11.84 -0.78 -11.28
C ARG A 65 12.27 -1.20 -9.88
N PHE A 66 13.42 -1.87 -9.78
CA PHE A 66 13.91 -2.43 -8.53
C PHE A 66 15.37 -2.05 -8.29
N VAL A 67 15.70 -1.63 -7.07
CA VAL A 67 17.07 -1.22 -6.70
C VAL A 67 17.54 -1.98 -5.46
N GLY A 68 18.76 -2.52 -5.51
CA GLY A 68 19.36 -3.22 -4.38
C GLY A 68 18.94 -4.69 -4.20
N PHE A 69 18.20 -5.25 -5.16
CA PHE A 69 17.80 -6.66 -5.16
C PHE A 69 18.59 -7.47 -6.19
N ASN A 70 18.65 -8.78 -6.01
CA ASN A 70 19.04 -9.71 -7.09
C ASN A 70 17.83 -10.03 -7.99
N GLN A 71 18.08 -10.61 -9.17
CA GLN A 71 17.01 -10.86 -10.15
C GLN A 71 15.92 -11.81 -9.64
N GLU A 72 16.28 -12.84 -8.87
CA GLU A 72 15.31 -13.78 -8.27
C GLU A 72 14.29 -13.04 -7.41
N ARG A 73 14.76 -12.14 -6.54
CA ARG A 73 13.91 -11.34 -5.66
C ARG A 73 13.07 -10.33 -6.44
N VAL A 74 13.60 -9.79 -7.54
CA VAL A 74 12.86 -8.89 -8.44
C VAL A 74 11.70 -9.62 -9.12
N ASP A 75 11.93 -10.82 -9.63
CA ASP A 75 10.90 -11.63 -10.27
C ASP A 75 9.82 -12.05 -9.27
N GLU A 76 10.23 -12.42 -8.04
CA GLU A 76 9.31 -12.76 -6.95
C GLU A 76 8.39 -11.59 -6.57
N LEU A 77 8.96 -10.39 -6.35
CA LEU A 77 8.19 -9.19 -6.03
C LEU A 77 7.31 -8.75 -7.20
N GLY A 78 7.78 -8.90 -8.44
CA GLY A 78 6.97 -8.69 -9.65
C GLY A 78 5.72 -9.58 -9.68
N ALA A 79 5.88 -10.87 -9.38
CA ALA A 79 4.75 -11.81 -9.29
C ALA A 79 3.80 -11.49 -8.10
N CYS A 80 4.32 -10.96 -7.00
CA CYS A 80 3.50 -10.48 -5.89
C CYS A 80 2.61 -9.30 -6.30
N LEU A 81 3.10 -8.38 -7.14
CA LEU A 81 2.30 -7.27 -7.67
C LEU A 81 1.21 -7.76 -8.64
N ASP A 82 1.50 -8.77 -9.46
CA ASP A 82 0.49 -9.44 -10.29
C ASP A 82 -0.63 -10.05 -9.43
N THR A 83 -0.25 -10.72 -8.33
CA THR A 83 -1.20 -11.28 -7.36
C THR A 83 -2.02 -10.17 -6.68
N ALA A 84 -1.38 -9.06 -6.28
CA ALA A 84 -2.07 -7.92 -5.68
C ALA A 84 -3.14 -7.35 -6.62
N LEU A 85 -2.84 -7.24 -7.91
CA LEU A 85 -3.79 -6.78 -8.93
C LEU A 85 -5.01 -7.72 -9.05
N VAL A 86 -4.80 -9.04 -9.00
CA VAL A 86 -5.89 -10.04 -8.99
C VAL A 86 -6.77 -9.88 -7.75
N MET A 87 -6.14 -9.73 -6.58
CA MET A 87 -6.85 -9.54 -5.32
C MET A 87 -7.72 -8.29 -5.31
N LEU A 88 -7.18 -7.15 -5.81
CA LEU A 88 -7.91 -5.89 -5.91
C LEU A 88 -9.11 -5.99 -6.86
N ARG A 89 -8.92 -6.60 -8.04
CA ARG A 89 -10.01 -6.81 -9.02
C ARG A 89 -11.15 -7.63 -8.43
N LYS A 90 -10.82 -8.72 -7.75
CA LYS A 90 -11.82 -9.56 -7.08
C LYS A 90 -12.55 -8.78 -5.98
N ALA A 91 -11.81 -8.09 -5.12
CA ALA A 91 -12.40 -7.29 -4.06
C ALA A 91 -13.34 -6.19 -4.59
N ARG A 92 -12.94 -5.50 -5.67
CA ARG A 92 -13.70 -4.41 -6.29
C ARG A 92 -15.03 -4.90 -6.88
N ALA A 93 -15.02 -6.03 -7.58
CA ALA A 93 -16.21 -6.62 -8.17
C ALA A 93 -17.29 -6.94 -7.12
N ASP A 94 -16.86 -7.29 -5.91
CA ASP A 94 -17.74 -7.68 -4.80
C ASP A 94 -18.16 -6.52 -3.87
N VAL A 95 -17.65 -5.29 -4.08
CA VAL A 95 -18.02 -4.15 -3.22
C VAL A 95 -19.51 -3.86 -3.32
N GLY A 96 -20.20 -3.83 -2.18
CA GLY A 96 -21.61 -3.47 -2.09
C GLY A 96 -22.57 -4.53 -2.65
N LEU A 97 -22.07 -5.70 -3.08
CA LEU A 97 -22.92 -6.85 -3.35
C LEU A 97 -23.50 -7.37 -2.05
N HIS A 98 -24.76 -7.79 -2.09
CA HIS A 98 -25.49 -8.28 -0.93
C HIS A 98 -25.72 -9.78 -1.05
N THR A 99 -25.47 -10.50 0.03
CA THR A 99 -25.91 -11.89 0.19
C THR A 99 -26.79 -11.94 1.43
N TRP A 100 -28.07 -12.28 1.24
CA TRP A 100 -28.94 -12.68 2.33
C TRP A 100 -28.97 -14.20 2.43
N PRO A 101 -28.93 -14.80 3.63
CA PRO A 101 -28.67 -14.21 4.95
C PRO A 101 -27.17 -14.12 5.28
N GLY A 102 -26.70 -13.02 5.90
CA GLY A 102 -25.32 -12.88 6.42
C GLY A 102 -24.76 -11.46 6.40
N LYS A 103 -23.62 -11.24 7.10
CA LYS A 103 -22.77 -10.06 6.88
C LYS A 103 -21.83 -10.37 5.72
N THR A 104 -21.75 -9.47 4.75
CA THR A 104 -20.82 -9.62 3.64
C THR A 104 -19.37 -9.39 4.09
N ASN A 105 -18.39 -9.77 3.25
CA ASN A 105 -16.99 -9.40 3.48
C ASN A 105 -16.83 -7.88 3.62
N TYR A 106 -17.62 -7.10 2.86
CA TYR A 106 -17.63 -5.65 2.95
C TYR A 106 -18.11 -5.19 4.33
N GLU A 107 -19.26 -5.68 4.80
CA GLU A 107 -19.82 -5.27 6.09
C GLU A 107 -18.95 -5.67 7.28
N THR A 108 -18.15 -6.73 7.13
CA THR A 108 -17.20 -7.18 8.15
C THR A 108 -16.02 -6.22 8.30
N ILE A 109 -15.59 -5.57 7.22
CA ILE A 109 -14.36 -4.76 7.17
C ILE A 109 -14.64 -3.25 7.16
N PHE A 110 -15.70 -2.84 6.48
CA PHE A 110 -16.10 -1.44 6.35
C PHE A 110 -17.39 -1.13 7.14
N GLY A 111 -17.93 -2.09 7.88
CA GLY A 111 -19.06 -1.89 8.79
C GLY A 111 -20.43 -1.99 8.13
N SER A 112 -21.43 -2.32 8.94
CA SER A 112 -22.76 -2.73 8.48
C SER A 112 -23.64 -1.60 7.91
N ARG A 113 -24.62 -2.00 7.11
CA ARG A 113 -25.71 -1.13 6.66
C ARG A 113 -26.65 -0.76 7.81
N ALA A 114 -27.33 0.39 7.69
CA ALA A 114 -28.44 0.73 8.59
C ALA A 114 -29.72 -0.01 8.15
N TRP A 115 -30.41 -0.67 9.09
CA TRP A 115 -31.54 -1.57 8.80
C TRP A 115 -32.75 -0.85 8.14
N HIS A 116 -32.98 0.44 8.42
CA HIS A 116 -34.25 1.12 8.09
C HIS A 116 -34.17 2.25 7.04
N GLY A 117 -33.22 2.25 6.10
CA GLY A 117 -33.20 3.19 4.96
C GLY A 117 -33.00 4.69 5.31
N SER A 118 -33.05 5.03 6.60
CA SER A 118 -32.83 6.34 7.21
C SER A 118 -31.46 6.31 7.90
N SER A 119 -30.39 6.54 7.13
CA SER A 119 -29.08 6.77 7.73
C SER A 119 -28.95 8.23 8.16
N ALA A 120 -28.21 8.50 9.24
CA ALA A 120 -27.98 9.86 9.71
C ALA A 120 -27.28 10.73 8.64
N THR A 121 -26.38 10.15 7.84
CA THR A 121 -25.80 10.79 6.63
C THR A 121 -26.88 11.24 5.64
N ARG A 122 -27.85 10.39 5.32
CA ARG A 122 -28.95 10.73 4.40
C ARG A 122 -29.80 11.87 4.95
N LYS A 123 -30.15 11.82 6.25
CA LYS A 123 -30.91 12.87 6.93
C LYS A 123 -30.18 14.21 6.89
N ALA A 124 -28.89 14.22 7.20
CA ALA A 124 -28.06 15.43 7.13
C ALA A 124 -27.99 15.99 5.69
N GLY A 125 -27.85 15.12 4.67
CA GLY A 125 -27.85 15.55 3.27
C GLY A 125 -29.17 16.16 2.81
N ILE A 126 -30.31 15.56 3.19
CA ILE A 126 -31.64 16.12 2.91
C ILE A 126 -31.83 17.46 3.61
N ALA A 127 -31.41 17.58 4.88
CA ALA A 127 -31.47 18.84 5.62
C ALA A 127 -30.61 19.95 4.99
N ALA A 128 -29.52 19.57 4.32
CA ALA A 128 -28.67 20.47 3.54
C ALA A 128 -29.19 20.75 2.11
N GLY A 129 -30.42 20.35 1.77
CA GLY A 129 -31.04 20.61 0.48
C GLY A 129 -30.72 19.60 -0.64
N ASN A 130 -30.02 18.50 -0.33
CA ASN A 130 -29.74 17.45 -1.31
C ASN A 130 -30.85 16.38 -1.31
N ALA A 131 -31.83 16.54 -2.20
CA ALA A 131 -32.91 15.58 -2.38
C ALA A 131 -32.44 14.17 -2.79
N ALA A 132 -31.27 14.06 -3.44
CA ALA A 132 -30.66 12.81 -3.88
C ALA A 132 -29.67 12.21 -2.87
N ALA A 133 -29.69 12.65 -1.60
CA ALA A 133 -28.74 12.18 -0.60
C ALA A 133 -28.81 10.65 -0.41
N GLU A 134 -27.67 10.00 -0.62
CA GLU A 134 -27.49 8.56 -0.45
C GLU A 134 -27.39 8.17 1.04
N SER A 135 -27.56 6.87 1.31
CA SER A 135 -27.23 6.35 2.64
C SER A 135 -25.71 6.34 2.86
N GLY A 136 -25.27 6.52 4.11
CA GLY A 136 -23.83 6.41 4.43
C GLY A 136 -23.22 5.04 4.11
N PHE A 137 -24.03 3.98 3.97
CA PHE A 137 -23.54 2.70 3.47
C PHE A 137 -23.24 2.74 1.96
N MET A 138 -24.16 3.29 1.17
CA MET A 138 -24.00 3.42 -0.28
C MET A 138 -22.82 4.31 -0.64
N SER A 139 -22.70 5.48 0.00
CA SER A 139 -21.62 6.42 -0.31
C SER A 139 -20.24 5.87 0.06
N ARG A 140 -20.13 5.16 1.20
CA ARG A 140 -18.89 4.46 1.56
C ARG A 140 -18.59 3.29 0.63
N SER A 141 -19.59 2.54 0.18
CA SER A 141 -19.40 1.44 -0.77
C SER A 141 -18.90 1.97 -2.11
N LYS A 142 -19.48 3.08 -2.58
CA LYS A 142 -19.02 3.78 -3.78
C LYS A 142 -17.56 4.23 -3.63
N TYR A 143 -17.22 4.91 -2.53
CA TYR A 143 -15.85 5.35 -2.25
C TYR A 143 -14.86 4.19 -2.27
N VAL A 144 -15.15 3.08 -1.57
CA VAL A 144 -14.28 1.90 -1.53
C VAL A 144 -14.11 1.29 -2.92
N ARG A 145 -15.18 1.19 -3.72
CA ARG A 145 -15.11 0.66 -5.09
C ARG A 145 -14.25 1.54 -6.00
N GLU A 146 -14.41 2.85 -5.90
CA GLU A 146 -13.61 3.84 -6.64
C GLU A 146 -12.14 3.76 -6.21
N LYS A 147 -11.87 3.71 -4.90
CA LYS A 147 -10.51 3.62 -4.36
C LYS A 147 -9.80 2.32 -4.75
N LEU A 148 -10.49 1.18 -4.73
CA LEU A 148 -9.94 -0.08 -5.27
C LEU A 148 -9.62 0.03 -6.76
N GLY A 149 -10.48 0.69 -7.54
CA GLY A 149 -10.21 0.96 -8.95
C GLY A 149 -8.99 1.87 -9.17
N GLN A 150 -8.79 2.86 -8.30
CA GLN A 150 -7.59 3.70 -8.30
C GLN A 150 -6.34 2.87 -7.95
N MET A 151 -6.39 1.99 -6.94
CA MET A 151 -5.28 1.09 -6.59
C MET A 151 -4.90 0.17 -7.76
N GLU A 152 -5.88 -0.38 -8.49
CA GLU A 152 -5.62 -1.18 -9.68
C GLU A 152 -4.89 -0.40 -10.79
N ALA A 153 -5.27 0.86 -11.00
CA ALA A 153 -4.63 1.73 -11.98
C ALA A 153 -3.24 2.13 -11.52
N ASP A 154 -3.08 2.46 -10.24
CA ASP A 154 -1.84 2.91 -9.64
C ASP A 154 -0.77 1.81 -9.67
N LEU A 155 -1.12 0.54 -9.41
CA LEU A 155 -0.20 -0.60 -9.56
C LEU A 155 0.41 -0.71 -10.98
N ARG A 156 -0.32 -0.25 -12.00
CA ARG A 156 0.15 -0.27 -13.40
C ARG A 156 0.95 0.97 -13.78
N ASP A 157 1.13 1.92 -12.86
CA ASP A 157 1.86 3.15 -13.14
C ASP A 157 3.37 2.84 -13.36
N PRO A 158 3.97 3.26 -14.49
CA PRO A 158 5.36 2.98 -14.83
C PRO A 158 6.37 3.69 -13.92
N ARG A 159 5.91 4.59 -13.04
CA ARG A 159 6.77 5.32 -12.10
C ARG A 159 7.12 4.51 -10.86
N TRP A 160 6.48 3.36 -10.61
CA TRP A 160 6.79 2.55 -9.43
C TRP A 160 8.23 2.08 -9.38
N MET A 161 8.86 2.33 -8.22
CA MET A 161 10.17 1.82 -7.86
C MET A 161 10.12 1.18 -6.47
N LEU A 162 10.65 -0.03 -6.35
CA LEU A 162 10.87 -0.71 -5.08
C LEU A 162 12.37 -0.74 -4.79
N TYR A 163 12.76 -0.57 -3.52
CA TYR A 163 14.16 -0.66 -3.13
C TYR A 163 14.34 -1.49 -1.87
N ASP A 164 15.49 -2.18 -1.79
CA ASP A 164 15.86 -2.96 -0.62
C ASP A 164 16.26 -2.04 0.54
N SER A 165 15.63 -2.24 1.70
CA SER A 165 15.76 -1.36 2.84
C SER A 165 16.21 -2.13 4.07
N ASN A 166 17.24 -1.61 4.75
CA ASN A 166 17.71 -2.12 6.03
C ASN A 166 16.96 -1.50 7.23
N GLU A 167 15.95 -0.66 6.98
CA GLU A 167 15.15 -0.04 8.04
C GLU A 167 14.39 -1.12 8.83
N ARG A 168 14.69 -1.23 10.13
CA ARG A 168 14.08 -2.23 11.01
C ARG A 168 12.64 -1.83 11.37
N GLY A 169 11.76 -2.84 11.51
CA GLY A 169 10.43 -2.70 12.10
C GLY A 169 9.26 -2.75 11.10
N ASP A 170 9.49 -2.33 9.85
CA ASP A 170 8.45 -2.34 8.81
C ASP A 170 8.68 -3.46 7.80
N ALA A 171 7.57 -4.05 7.32
CA ALA A 171 7.59 -5.05 6.26
C ALA A 171 7.81 -4.38 4.91
N ALA A 172 7.05 -3.33 4.65
CA ALA A 172 7.25 -2.40 3.57
C ALA A 172 6.87 -1.00 4.06
N ALA A 173 7.30 0.03 3.36
CA ALA A 173 6.91 1.41 3.65
C ALA A 173 6.94 2.26 2.38
N LEU A 174 5.84 2.92 2.07
CA LEU A 174 5.82 4.00 1.08
C LEU A 174 6.75 5.14 1.51
N LYS A 175 7.56 5.62 0.57
CA LYS A 175 8.44 6.78 0.72
C LYS A 175 8.01 7.91 -0.21
N GLY A 176 8.13 9.15 0.26
CA GLY A 176 7.79 10.35 -0.50
C GLY A 176 6.33 10.78 -0.44
N GLY A 177 5.50 10.09 0.36
CA GLY A 177 4.08 10.42 0.50
C GLY A 177 3.27 10.13 -0.76
N ARG A 178 2.09 10.75 -0.87
CA ARG A 178 1.15 10.57 -1.98
C ARG A 178 1.81 10.84 -3.33
N GLY A 179 1.72 9.89 -4.25
CA GLY A 179 2.36 9.99 -5.57
C GLY A 179 3.89 9.94 -5.53
N GLY A 180 4.47 9.42 -4.43
CA GLY A 180 5.92 9.22 -4.30
C GLY A 180 6.41 8.05 -5.15
N TYR A 181 5.55 7.06 -5.44
CA TYR A 181 5.86 5.88 -6.27
C TYR A 181 7.15 5.15 -5.87
N LEU A 182 7.57 5.26 -4.61
CA LEU A 182 8.78 4.65 -4.09
C LEU A 182 8.40 3.84 -2.85
N MET A 183 8.69 2.54 -2.86
CA MET A 183 8.40 1.65 -1.75
C MET A 183 9.68 1.01 -1.23
N ALA A 184 9.91 1.14 0.07
CA ALA A 184 10.94 0.41 0.77
C ALA A 184 10.43 -1.00 1.08
N ILE A 185 11.19 -2.05 0.78
CA ILE A 185 10.94 -3.40 1.26
C ILE A 185 11.93 -3.67 2.39
N GLY A 186 11.41 -3.88 3.60
CA GLY A 186 12.22 -4.04 4.80
C GLY A 186 12.58 -5.50 5.10
N PRO A 187 13.43 -5.74 6.11
CA PRO A 187 13.83 -7.08 6.54
C PRO A 187 12.66 -7.87 7.16
N SER A 188 11.60 -7.17 7.60
CA SER A 188 10.38 -7.77 8.15
C SER A 188 9.36 -8.14 7.07
N PHE A 189 9.65 -7.91 5.78
CA PHE A 189 8.77 -8.35 4.71
C PHE A 189 8.55 -9.86 4.80
N PRO A 190 7.34 -10.37 4.49
CA PRO A 190 7.11 -11.80 4.66
C PRO A 190 8.11 -12.64 3.86
N LYS A 191 8.42 -13.80 4.44
CA LYS A 191 9.40 -14.78 3.94
C LYS A 191 8.65 -15.95 3.33
N GLY A 192 9.26 -16.59 2.33
CA GLY A 192 8.69 -17.73 1.62
C GLY A 192 8.46 -17.41 0.16
N THR A 193 7.70 -18.24 -0.53
CA THR A 193 7.38 -18.03 -1.95
C THR A 193 6.35 -16.91 -2.12
N ALA A 194 6.47 -16.13 -3.20
CA ALA A 194 5.49 -15.13 -3.64
C ALA A 194 4.05 -15.66 -3.48
N GLY A 195 3.17 -14.86 -2.88
CA GLY A 195 1.79 -15.29 -2.64
C GLY A 195 0.90 -14.20 -2.07
N HIS A 196 -0.37 -14.54 -1.86
CA HIS A 196 -1.42 -13.59 -1.46
C HIS A 196 -1.11 -12.86 -0.14
N PHE A 197 -0.32 -13.46 0.76
CA PHE A 197 0.12 -12.79 1.99
C PHE A 197 1.07 -11.61 1.72
N HIS A 198 2.10 -11.83 0.88
CA HIS A 198 3.04 -10.81 0.41
C HIS A 198 2.30 -9.72 -0.37
N ALA A 199 1.42 -10.12 -1.29
CA ALA A 199 0.59 -9.21 -2.07
C ALA A 199 -0.28 -8.30 -1.18
N GLY A 200 -0.83 -8.83 -0.08
CA GLY A 200 -1.57 -8.03 0.90
C GLY A 200 -0.75 -6.91 1.55
N VAL A 201 0.55 -7.12 1.78
CA VAL A 201 1.46 -6.06 2.26
C VAL A 201 1.63 -4.99 1.19
N LEU A 202 1.80 -5.37 -0.07
CA LEU A 202 1.94 -4.40 -1.17
C LEU A 202 0.66 -3.58 -1.39
N ILE A 203 -0.53 -4.20 -1.27
CA ILE A 203 -1.82 -3.50 -1.36
C ILE A 203 -1.94 -2.39 -0.31
N HIS A 204 -1.45 -2.65 0.92
CA HIS A 204 -1.44 -1.67 1.99
C HIS A 204 -0.62 -0.43 1.58
N GLU A 205 0.61 -0.61 1.09
CA GLU A 205 1.48 0.49 0.67
C GLU A 205 0.97 1.26 -0.55
N VAL A 206 0.34 0.58 -1.51
CA VAL A 206 -0.34 1.25 -2.64
C VAL A 206 -1.47 2.15 -2.15
N GLY A 207 -2.16 1.75 -1.07
CA GLY A 207 -3.15 2.59 -0.41
C GLY A 207 -2.57 3.91 0.09
N HIS A 208 -1.39 3.88 0.72
CA HIS A 208 -0.69 5.10 1.12
C HIS A 208 -0.33 6.00 -0.06
N ASN A 209 0.04 5.42 -1.21
CA ASN A 209 0.38 6.21 -2.41
C ASN A 209 -0.81 7.01 -2.92
N LEU A 210 -2.03 6.56 -2.60
CA LEU A 210 -3.30 7.20 -2.91
C LEU A 210 -3.89 8.01 -1.73
N GLY A 211 -3.08 8.30 -0.70
CA GLY A 211 -3.44 9.18 0.42
C GLY A 211 -4.23 8.51 1.54
N LEU A 212 -4.44 7.19 1.51
CA LEU A 212 -5.00 6.49 2.67
C LEU A 212 -4.01 6.51 3.84
N ALA A 213 -4.54 6.43 5.05
CA ALA A 213 -3.77 6.51 6.29
C ALA A 213 -3.82 5.18 7.05
N ASP A 214 -3.01 5.07 8.09
CA ASP A 214 -3.16 4.03 9.11
C ASP A 214 -4.01 4.54 10.26
N VAL A 215 -5.33 4.50 10.08
CA VAL A 215 -6.27 5.08 11.03
C VAL A 215 -6.31 4.26 12.31
N CYS A 216 -5.66 4.79 13.35
CA CYS A 216 -5.63 4.22 14.69
C CYS A 216 -6.39 5.09 15.71
N GLY A 217 -6.75 4.49 16.85
CA GLY A 217 -7.41 5.18 17.97
C GLY A 217 -6.50 6.05 18.84
N GLU A 218 -5.19 6.05 18.57
CA GLU A 218 -4.18 6.69 19.41
C GLU A 218 -3.78 8.08 18.88
N CYS A 219 -3.71 8.27 17.55
CA CYS A 219 -3.34 9.58 16.99
C CYS A 219 -4.48 10.59 17.14
N GLN A 220 -4.20 11.73 17.77
CA GLN A 220 -5.15 12.84 17.94
C GLN A 220 -5.66 13.36 16.58
N GLN A 221 -4.82 13.33 15.55
CA GLN A 221 -5.17 13.73 14.18
C GLN A 221 -6.33 12.91 13.61
N HIS A 222 -6.45 11.63 14.01
CA HIS A 222 -7.52 10.75 13.55
C HIS A 222 -8.83 10.92 14.33
N ARG A 223 -8.85 11.67 15.45
CA ARG A 223 -10.09 11.91 16.21
C ARG A 223 -11.20 12.49 15.35
N LEU A 224 -10.85 13.40 14.43
CA LEU A 224 -11.80 13.96 13.47
C LEU A 224 -12.45 12.91 12.55
N LEU A 225 -11.77 11.79 12.28
CA LEU A 225 -12.33 10.67 11.52
C LEU A 225 -13.14 9.73 12.42
N LEU A 226 -12.63 9.45 13.63
CA LEU A 226 -13.20 8.49 14.57
C LEU A 226 -14.49 8.99 15.21
N ASP A 227 -14.55 10.29 15.53
CA ASP A 227 -15.68 10.91 16.21
C ASP A 227 -16.79 11.34 15.21
N ALA A 228 -16.56 11.15 13.91
CA ALA A 228 -17.52 11.53 12.87
C ALA A 228 -18.79 10.66 12.90
N ALA A 229 -19.90 11.25 13.37
CA ALA A 229 -21.22 10.62 13.42
C ALA A 229 -21.81 10.32 12.03
N HIS A 230 -21.36 11.03 10.99
CA HIS A 230 -21.83 10.90 9.61
C HIS A 230 -20.64 10.68 8.68
N TYR A 231 -20.86 9.93 7.59
CA TYR A 231 -19.89 9.89 6.52
C TYR A 231 -19.80 11.25 5.83
N THR A 232 -18.59 11.79 5.77
CA THR A 232 -18.22 12.96 4.98
C THR A 232 -17.08 12.56 4.06
N PRO A 233 -17.21 12.68 2.73
CA PRO A 233 -16.12 12.44 1.81
C PRO A 233 -15.00 13.46 2.05
N ARG A 234 -13.77 12.99 2.14
CA ARG A 234 -12.56 13.82 2.16
C ARG A 234 -11.83 13.64 0.84
N ALA A 235 -11.24 14.72 0.33
CA ALA A 235 -10.26 14.61 -0.72
C ALA A 235 -9.02 13.87 -0.18
N ASP A 236 -8.31 13.13 -1.03
CA ASP A 236 -7.17 12.31 -0.61
C ASP A 236 -6.06 13.14 0.07
N ALA A 237 -5.91 14.41 -0.31
CA ALA A 237 -4.95 15.33 0.30
C ALA A 237 -5.33 15.75 1.73
N ASP A 238 -6.62 15.65 2.09
CA ASP A 238 -7.19 16.13 3.35
C ASP A 238 -7.51 14.99 4.33
N ILE A 239 -7.10 13.77 4.00
CA ILE A 239 -7.18 12.63 4.91
C ILE A 239 -6.09 12.84 5.97
N PRO A 240 -6.47 13.02 7.25
CA PRO A 240 -5.49 13.18 8.32
C PRO A 240 -4.54 11.98 8.36
N GLN A 241 -3.24 12.25 8.28
CA GLN A 241 -2.17 11.27 8.39
C GLN A 241 -1.63 11.27 9.82
N CYS A 242 -1.15 10.13 10.31
CA CYS A 242 -0.40 10.15 11.56
C CYS A 242 1.00 10.71 11.32
N THR A 243 1.44 11.64 12.17
CA THR A 243 2.70 12.38 12.01
C THR A 243 3.94 11.61 12.47
N GLY A 244 3.83 10.29 12.71
CA GLY A 244 4.94 9.39 13.02
C GLY A 244 4.60 8.27 14.00
N ASN A 245 5.51 7.29 14.13
CA ASN A 245 5.40 6.17 15.08
C ASN A 245 5.37 6.64 16.54
N ASN A 246 6.02 7.76 16.88
CA ASN A 246 6.19 8.24 18.25
C ASN A 246 4.87 8.49 19.02
N ALA A 247 3.75 8.73 18.34
CA ALA A 247 2.44 8.93 18.97
C ALA A 247 1.81 7.62 19.53
N HIS A 248 2.40 6.45 19.27
CA HIS A 248 1.78 5.13 19.51
C HIS A 248 2.31 4.36 20.73
N GLY A 249 3.00 5.04 21.66
CA GLY A 249 3.42 4.46 22.94
C GLY A 249 4.16 3.09 22.82
N PRO A 250 3.77 2.06 23.60
CA PRO A 250 4.44 0.75 23.60
C PRO A 250 4.48 0.02 22.23
N LEU A 251 3.57 0.36 21.30
CA LEU A 251 3.59 -0.23 19.95
C LEU A 251 4.81 0.24 19.16
N ALA A 252 5.13 1.53 19.25
CA ALA A 252 6.37 2.10 18.69
C ALA A 252 7.61 1.50 19.36
N ALA A 253 7.57 1.32 20.68
CA ALA A 253 8.67 0.70 21.45
C ALA A 253 8.89 -0.78 21.09
N SER A 254 7.86 -1.48 20.59
CA SER A 254 7.95 -2.87 20.14
C SER A 254 8.45 -3.04 18.71
N GLY A 255 8.76 -1.95 18.00
CA GLY A 255 9.23 -1.97 16.62
C GLY A 255 8.21 -2.56 15.64
N ARG A 256 6.92 -2.55 15.99
CA ARG A 256 5.83 -2.98 15.11
C ARG A 256 5.31 -1.74 14.39
N GLY A 257 5.37 -1.75 13.06
CA GLY A 257 4.78 -0.70 12.22
C GLY A 257 3.29 -0.51 12.48
N HIS A 258 2.68 0.49 11.83
CA HIS A 258 1.27 0.90 11.98
C HIS A 258 0.23 -0.17 11.58
N PHE A 259 0.65 -1.38 11.24
CA PHE A 259 -0.22 -2.51 10.92
C PHE A 259 -1.25 -2.78 12.02
N ILE A 260 -2.50 -2.47 11.74
CA ILE A 260 -3.62 -2.92 12.51
C ILE A 260 -4.09 -4.29 11.97
N GLY A 261 -3.84 -5.33 12.75
CA GLY A 261 -4.26 -6.68 12.40
C GLY A 261 -5.77 -6.80 12.18
N SER A 262 -6.22 -7.90 11.55
CA SER A 262 -7.63 -8.10 11.16
C SER A 262 -8.65 -7.89 12.29
N LYS A 263 -8.28 -8.22 13.55
CA LYS A 263 -9.10 -7.97 14.74
C LYS A 263 -9.34 -6.48 15.02
N GLN A 264 -8.36 -5.63 14.73
CA GLN A 264 -8.42 -4.19 14.98
C GLN A 264 -9.23 -3.52 13.88
N VAL A 265 -9.06 -3.95 12.62
CA VAL A 265 -9.93 -3.51 11.52
C VAL A 265 -11.40 -3.82 11.79
N LYS A 266 -11.71 -5.03 12.26
CA LYS A 266 -13.10 -5.39 12.63
C LYS A 266 -13.64 -4.51 13.77
N ARG A 267 -12.83 -4.24 14.80
CA ARG A 267 -13.21 -3.31 15.89
C ARG A 267 -13.42 -1.88 15.39
N LEU A 268 -12.58 -1.41 14.46
CA LEU A 268 -12.74 -0.12 13.79
C LEU A 268 -14.04 -0.09 12.97
N ALA A 269 -14.38 -1.17 12.27
CA ALA A 269 -15.63 -1.30 11.51
C ALA A 269 -16.88 -1.30 12.38
N GLU A 270 -16.81 -1.86 13.59
CA GLU A 270 -17.92 -1.87 14.54
C GLU A 270 -18.14 -0.51 15.19
N ARG A 271 -17.06 0.17 15.59
CA ARG A 271 -17.14 1.40 16.40
C ARG A 271 -17.05 2.69 15.59
N HIS A 272 -16.26 2.70 14.51
CA HIS A 272 -15.89 3.89 13.74
C HIS A 272 -15.94 3.60 12.24
N LYS A 273 -17.03 3.01 11.76
CA LYS A 273 -17.21 2.59 10.36
C LYS A 273 -16.96 3.69 9.32
N ASN A 274 -17.13 4.96 9.66
CA ASN A 274 -16.82 6.06 8.73
C ASN A 274 -15.31 6.26 8.53
N ALA A 275 -14.49 5.82 9.49
CA ALA A 275 -13.05 5.91 9.45
C ALA A 275 -12.40 4.74 8.69
N THR A 276 -13.04 3.56 8.65
CA THR A 276 -12.46 2.36 8.03
C THR A 276 -12.14 2.52 6.55
N ILE A 277 -12.88 3.37 5.82
CA ILE A 277 -12.65 3.59 4.38
C ILE A 277 -11.41 4.43 4.08
N TYR A 278 -10.87 5.12 5.09
CA TYR A 278 -9.64 5.91 4.99
C TYR A 278 -8.41 5.12 5.46
N ASN A 279 -8.60 3.88 5.90
CA ASN A 279 -7.57 3.05 6.49
C ASN A 279 -7.03 2.02 5.48
N THR A 280 -5.72 2.03 5.19
CA THR A 280 -5.04 1.12 4.25
C THR A 280 -5.25 -0.35 4.59
N ASP A 281 -5.10 -0.72 5.87
CA ASP A 281 -5.29 -2.10 6.32
C ASP A 281 -6.70 -2.62 6.10
N SER A 282 -7.72 -1.75 6.07
CA SER A 282 -9.07 -2.18 5.73
C SER A 282 -9.12 -2.74 4.31
N TYR A 283 -8.42 -2.11 3.35
CA TYR A 283 -8.37 -2.60 1.97
C TYR A 283 -7.60 -3.91 1.87
N ARG A 284 -6.45 -4.02 2.56
CA ARG A 284 -5.70 -5.27 2.67
C ARG A 284 -6.56 -6.42 3.19
N TRP A 285 -7.23 -6.22 4.33
CA TRP A 285 -8.03 -7.27 4.97
C TRP A 285 -9.33 -7.56 4.23
N TYR A 286 -9.89 -6.58 3.51
CA TYR A 286 -11.00 -6.81 2.60
C TYR A 286 -10.59 -7.70 1.43
N CYS A 287 -9.44 -7.43 0.79
CA CYS A 287 -8.90 -8.28 -0.27
C CYS A 287 -8.57 -9.69 0.24
N TYR A 288 -7.96 -9.79 1.42
CA TYR A 288 -7.67 -11.07 2.09
C TYR A 288 -8.91 -11.96 2.24
N ALA A 289 -10.08 -11.39 2.53
CA ALA A 289 -11.29 -12.17 2.79
C ALA A 289 -11.76 -13.03 1.59
N PHE A 290 -11.31 -12.71 0.38
CA PHE A 290 -11.60 -13.48 -0.83
C PHE A 290 -10.57 -14.58 -1.15
N PHE A 291 -9.40 -14.53 -0.52
CA PHE A 291 -8.26 -15.43 -0.74
C PHE A 291 -7.74 -15.98 0.59
N ARG A 292 -8.66 -16.23 1.53
CA ARG A 292 -8.33 -16.51 2.93
C ARG A 292 -7.40 -17.71 3.05
N ASN A 293 -7.69 -18.78 2.33
CA ASN A 293 -6.93 -20.03 2.42
C ASN A 293 -5.49 -19.83 1.92
N GLU A 294 -5.33 -19.13 0.80
CA GLU A 294 -4.03 -18.84 0.19
C GLU A 294 -3.20 -17.91 1.05
N VAL A 295 -3.83 -16.91 1.67
CA VAL A 295 -3.11 -16.01 2.57
C VAL A 295 -2.79 -16.69 3.90
N ASP A 296 -3.69 -17.51 4.46
CA ASP A 296 -3.43 -18.27 5.69
C ASP A 296 -2.27 -19.26 5.49
N ALA A 297 -2.20 -19.91 4.33
CA ALA A 297 -1.06 -20.73 3.93
C ALA A 297 0.24 -19.91 3.87
N GLY A 298 0.22 -18.73 3.23
CA GLY A 298 1.38 -17.83 3.19
C GLY A 298 1.84 -17.36 4.58
N ILE A 299 0.90 -17.05 5.48
CA ILE A 299 1.19 -16.71 6.88
C ILE A 299 1.86 -17.88 7.60
N ALA A 300 1.36 -19.10 7.40
CA ALA A 300 1.93 -20.30 8.00
C ALA A 300 3.37 -20.53 7.54
N THR A 301 3.63 -20.43 6.22
CA THR A 301 4.98 -20.54 5.63
C THR A 301 5.92 -19.48 6.21
N HIS A 302 5.49 -18.21 6.25
CA HIS A 302 6.31 -17.14 6.81
C HIS A 302 6.67 -17.37 8.28
N LYS A 303 5.72 -17.85 9.09
CA LYS A 303 5.96 -18.18 10.50
C LYS A 303 6.96 -19.31 10.66
N ALA A 304 6.83 -20.38 9.88
CA ALA A 304 7.75 -21.52 9.90
C ALA A 304 9.18 -21.08 9.56
N LEU A 305 9.35 -20.29 8.49
CA LEU A 305 10.67 -19.78 8.08
C LEU A 305 11.26 -18.80 9.09
N SER A 306 10.44 -17.95 9.68
CA SER A 306 10.91 -16.99 10.70
C SER A 306 11.36 -17.69 11.98
N ALA A 307 10.65 -18.75 12.40
CA ALA A 307 11.03 -19.56 13.54
C ALA A 307 12.34 -20.33 13.30
N ALA A 308 12.53 -20.90 12.10
CA ALA A 308 13.76 -21.60 11.74
C ALA A 308 14.99 -20.67 11.79
N VAL A 309 14.85 -19.42 11.33
CA VAL A 309 15.93 -18.42 11.40
C VAL A 309 16.21 -17.98 12.84
N ALA A 310 15.21 -17.92 13.71
CA ALA A 310 15.42 -17.57 15.12
C ALA A 310 16.07 -18.69 15.95
N ALA A 311 16.03 -19.94 15.45
CA ALA A 311 16.61 -21.11 16.10
C ALA A 311 18.03 -21.45 15.60
N ALA A 312 18.48 -20.82 14.51
CA ALA A 312 19.82 -20.97 13.92
C ALA A 312 20.77 -19.88 14.41
#